data_AF-A0A8B7MUD4-F1
#
_entry.id   AF-A0A8B7MUD4-F1
#
_cell.length_a   1.000
_cell.length_b   1.000
_cell.length_c   1.000
_cell.angle_alpha   90.00
_cell.angle_beta   90.00
_cell.angle_gamma   90.00
#
_symmetry.space_group_name_H-M   'P 1'
#
loop_
_entity.id
_entity.type
_entity.pdbx_description
1 polymer ?
#
loop_
_entity_poly.entity_id
_entity_poly.type
_entity_poly.pdbx_seq_one_letter_code
_entity_poly.pdbx_strand_id
1 'polypeptide(L)'
;MPLLRTLRMAGFGMLVSGPSLHLWFNFLSKILPKQDVPTTFKKMFLGQALYAPIMNAVFYSVNSALQGETGAEIIARLKRDLIPTLKSGLVYWPMCDFITFRFIPVHLQPLVSNSFSFLWTIYITYMASLQKAGVERISTD
;
A
#
# COMPACT_ATOMS: atom_id res chain seq x y z
N MET A 1 10.69 -22.33 7.21
CA MET A 1 9.43 -22.44 6.42
C MET A 1 8.84 -21.06 6.05
N PRO A 2 9.58 -20.12 5.43
CA PRO A 2 9.01 -18.85 4.97
C PRO A 2 8.05 -19.03 3.79
N LEU A 3 8.35 -19.97 2.88
CA LEU A 3 7.56 -20.21 1.67
C LEU A 3 6.10 -20.58 1.94
N LEU A 4 5.81 -21.39 2.96
CA LEU A 4 4.44 -21.84 3.24
C LEU A 4 3.57 -20.72 3.86
N ARG A 5 4.19 -19.78 4.61
CA ARG A 5 3.52 -18.55 5.08
C ARG A 5 3.26 -17.60 3.91
N THR A 6 4.24 -17.45 3.01
CA THR A 6 4.10 -16.64 1.78
C THR A 6 3.05 -17.22 0.84
N LEU A 7 3.00 -18.53 0.66
CA LEU A 7 2.03 -19.21 -0.23
C LEU A 7 0.59 -19.09 0.29
N ARG A 8 0.38 -19.15 1.61
CA ARG A 8 -0.94 -18.94 2.23
C ARG A 8 -1.41 -17.49 2.13
N MET A 9 -0.52 -16.53 2.37
CA MET A 9 -0.80 -15.10 2.17
C MET A 9 -1.06 -14.77 0.69
N ALA A 10 -0.29 -15.39 -0.22
CA ALA A 10 -0.50 -15.28 -1.66
C ALA A 10 -1.83 -15.90 -2.11
N GLY A 11 -2.21 -17.06 -1.55
CA GLY A 11 -3.51 -17.69 -1.81
C GLY A 11 -4.68 -16.84 -1.34
N PHE A 12 -4.58 -16.24 -0.15
CA PHE A 12 -5.61 -15.31 0.36
C PHE A 12 -5.68 -14.03 -0.50
N GLY A 13 -4.53 -13.46 -0.88
CA GLY A 13 -4.47 -12.33 -1.81
C GLY A 13 -5.11 -12.68 -3.15
N MET A 14 -4.75 -13.80 -3.75
CA MET A 14 -5.20 -14.14 -5.11
C MET A 14 -6.69 -14.56 -5.14
N LEU A 15 -7.15 -15.31 -4.15
CA LEU A 15 -8.51 -15.86 -4.12
C LEU A 15 -9.53 -14.95 -3.43
N VAL A 16 -9.12 -14.08 -2.50
CA VAL A 16 -10.02 -13.19 -1.75
C VAL A 16 -9.85 -11.74 -2.16
N SER A 17 -8.62 -11.24 -2.29
CA SER A 17 -8.40 -9.86 -2.72
C SER A 17 -8.72 -9.67 -4.21
N GLY A 18 -8.42 -10.65 -5.06
CA GLY A 18 -8.71 -10.61 -6.50
C GLY A 18 -10.20 -10.40 -6.83
N PRO A 19 -11.11 -11.28 -6.38
CA PRO A 19 -12.54 -11.13 -6.64
C PRO A 19 -13.15 -9.91 -5.96
N SER A 20 -12.69 -9.57 -4.76
CA SER A 20 -13.20 -8.41 -4.03
C SER A 20 -12.80 -7.07 -4.66
N LEU A 21 -11.58 -6.95 -5.18
CA LEU A 21 -11.16 -5.80 -6.01
C LEU A 21 -12.02 -5.70 -7.27
N HIS A 22 -12.27 -6.83 -7.94
CA HIS A 22 -13.04 -6.84 -9.17
C HIS A 22 -14.50 -6.42 -8.93
N LEU A 23 -15.11 -6.86 -7.84
CA LEU A 23 -16.45 -6.44 -7.39
C LEU A 23 -16.48 -4.96 -7.01
N TRP A 24 -15.46 -4.47 -6.31
CA TRP A 24 -15.36 -3.06 -5.90
C TRP A 24 -15.26 -2.11 -7.10
N PHE A 25 -14.40 -2.44 -8.08
CA PHE A 25 -14.28 -1.65 -9.29
C PHE A 25 -15.55 -1.69 -10.15
N ASN A 26 -16.24 -2.83 -10.23
CA ASN A 26 -17.54 -2.92 -10.90
C ASN A 26 -18.61 -2.07 -10.20
N PHE A 27 -18.65 -2.08 -8.86
CA PHE A 27 -19.57 -1.27 -8.06
C PHE A 27 -19.33 0.22 -8.26
N LEU A 28 -18.07 0.68 -8.20
CA LEU A 28 -17.71 2.07 -8.45
C LEU A 28 -17.97 2.52 -9.88
N SER A 29 -17.79 1.63 -10.87
CA SER A 29 -18.09 1.93 -12.27
C SER A 29 -19.60 2.06 -12.52
N LYS A 30 -20.42 1.32 -11.76
CA LYS A 30 -21.89 1.37 -11.84
C LYS A 30 -22.48 2.62 -11.17
N ILE A 31 -21.93 3.04 -10.03
CA ILE A 31 -22.42 4.22 -9.27
C ILE A 31 -21.84 5.53 -9.81
N LEU A 32 -20.60 5.50 -10.29
CA LEU A 32 -19.91 6.67 -10.80
C LEU A 32 -19.34 6.37 -12.20
N PRO A 33 -20.18 6.32 -13.26
CA PRO A 33 -19.70 5.99 -14.61
C PRO A 33 -18.84 7.10 -15.23
N LYS A 34 -18.95 8.35 -14.74
CA LYS A 34 -18.21 9.50 -15.26
C LYS A 34 -16.72 9.45 -14.87
N GLN A 35 -15.88 9.99 -15.76
CA GLN A 35 -14.42 10.08 -15.59
C GLN A 35 -13.95 11.51 -15.26
N ASP A 36 -14.87 12.41 -14.90
CA ASP A 36 -14.53 13.79 -14.53
C ASP A 36 -13.68 13.83 -13.25
N VAL A 37 -12.77 14.81 -13.16
CA VAL A 37 -11.91 15.08 -11.98
C VAL A 37 -12.66 14.96 -10.64
N PRO A 38 -13.83 15.61 -10.42
CA PRO A 38 -14.56 15.49 -9.15
C PRO A 38 -15.12 14.07 -8.91
N THR A 39 -15.45 13.33 -9.97
CA THR A 39 -15.94 11.95 -9.88
C THR A 39 -14.82 11.00 -9.49
N THR A 40 -13.60 11.24 -10.00
CA THR A 40 -12.38 10.52 -9.62
C THR A 40 -12.04 10.74 -8.14
N PHE A 41 -12.07 11.99 -7.65
CA PHE A 41 -11.87 12.26 -6.23
C PHE A 41 -12.90 11.57 -5.33
N LYS A 42 -14.18 11.52 -5.74
CA LYS A 42 -15.23 10.79 -5.02
C LYS A 42 -14.96 9.29 -4.96
N LYS A 43 -14.53 8.68 -6.07
CA LYS A 43 -14.13 7.26 -6.11
C LYS A 43 -12.95 6.99 -5.19
N MET A 44 -11.94 7.86 -5.20
CA MET A 44 -10.76 7.75 -4.33
C MET A 44 -11.14 7.86 -2.85
N PHE A 45 -12.00 8.82 -2.50
CA PHE A 45 -12.48 8.99 -1.14
C PHE A 45 -13.28 7.78 -0.66
N LEU A 46 -14.19 7.25 -1.48
CA LEU A 46 -14.93 6.02 -1.16
C LEU A 46 -14.00 4.81 -1.00
N GLY A 47 -12.97 4.70 -1.85
CA GLY A 47 -11.95 3.65 -1.74
C GLY A 47 -11.18 3.73 -0.42
N GLN A 48 -10.71 4.92 -0.06
CA GLN A 48 -9.94 5.16 1.17
C GLN A 48 -10.81 5.10 2.44
N ALA A 49 -12.06 5.53 2.39
CA ALA A 49 -12.94 5.63 3.56
C ALA A 49 -13.72 4.35 3.86
N LEU A 50 -14.02 3.51 2.85
CA LEU A 50 -14.81 2.29 3.04
C LEU A 50 -14.01 1.04 2.71
N TYR A 51 -13.48 0.94 1.49
CA TYR A 51 -12.85 -0.29 1.03
C TYR A 51 -11.53 -0.57 1.78
N ALA A 52 -10.69 0.45 1.94
CA ALA A 52 -9.42 0.33 2.64
C ALA A 52 -9.58 -0.11 4.11
N PRO A 53 -10.43 0.51 4.95
CA PRO A 53 -10.63 0.04 6.33
C PRO A 53 -11.27 -1.35 6.42
N ILE A 54 -12.22 -1.69 5.54
CA ILE A 54 -12.83 -3.03 5.51
C ILE A 54 -11.78 -4.09 5.15
N MET A 55 -11.00 -3.87 4.09
CA MET A 55 -9.96 -4.80 3.67
C MET A 55 -8.82 -4.89 4.68
N ASN A 56 -8.41 -3.77 5.28
CA ASN A 56 -7.42 -3.77 6.35
C ASN A 56 -7.92 -4.53 7.57
N ALA A 57 -9.18 -4.37 7.97
CA ALA A 57 -9.76 -5.13 9.09
C ALA A 57 -9.77 -6.63 8.82
N VAL A 58 -10.19 -7.06 7.63
CA VAL A 58 -10.16 -8.47 7.21
C VAL A 58 -8.72 -8.98 7.17
N PHE A 59 -7.80 -8.23 6.58
CA PHE A 59 -6.40 -8.60 6.48
C PHE A 59 -5.75 -8.72 7.85
N TYR A 60 -5.92 -7.75 8.75
CA TYR A 60 -5.39 -7.80 10.12
C TYR A 60 -6.02 -8.92 10.94
N SER A 61 -7.32 -9.19 10.79
CA SER A 61 -7.96 -10.30 11.50
C SER A 61 -7.39 -11.65 11.07
N VAL A 62 -7.20 -11.84 9.76
CA VAL A 62 -6.59 -13.04 9.19
C VAL A 62 -5.12 -13.16 9.53
N ASN A 63 -4.37 -12.05 9.48
CA ASN A 63 -2.95 -12.02 9.88
C ASN A 63 -2.79 -12.31 11.36
N SER A 64 -3.58 -11.69 12.23
CA SER A 64 -3.52 -11.90 13.68
C SER A 64 -3.86 -13.34 14.05
N ALA A 65 -4.81 -13.97 13.36
CA ALA A 65 -5.12 -15.39 13.53
C ALA A 65 -4.00 -16.33 13.02
N LEU A 66 -3.24 -15.92 12.00
CA LEU A 66 -2.22 -16.74 11.34
C LEU A 66 -0.82 -16.59 11.92
N GLN A 67 -0.47 -15.42 12.49
CA GLN A 67 0.88 -15.12 12.93
C GLN A 67 1.12 -15.40 14.41
N GLY A 68 0.10 -15.30 15.28
CA GLY A 68 0.28 -15.46 16.72
C GLY A 68 1.26 -14.45 17.36
N GLU A 69 1.71 -13.46 16.60
CA GLU A 69 2.59 -12.38 17.05
C GLU A 69 1.73 -11.27 17.67
N THR A 70 2.22 -10.67 18.75
CA THR A 70 1.47 -9.64 19.47
C THR A 70 1.44 -8.35 18.65
N GLY A 71 0.24 -7.77 18.47
CA GLY A 71 0.06 -6.52 17.74
C GLY A 71 0.94 -5.37 18.26
N ALA A 72 1.40 -5.44 19.51
CA ALA A 72 2.36 -4.50 20.08
C ALA A 72 3.72 -4.51 19.36
N GLU A 73 4.26 -5.66 18.99
CA GLU A 73 5.54 -5.77 18.27
C GLU A 73 5.42 -5.24 16.83
N ILE A 74 4.29 -5.53 16.19
CA ILE A 74 3.96 -5.02 14.87
C ILE A 74 3.82 -3.49 14.92
N ILE A 75 3.08 -2.94 15.88
CA ILE A 75 2.88 -1.50 16.06
C ILE A 75 4.19 -0.78 16.40
N ALA A 76 5.05 -1.38 17.23
CA ALA A 76 6.35 -0.81 17.57
C ALA A 76 7.26 -0.73 16.34
N ARG A 77 7.32 -1.81 15.55
CA ARG A 77 8.07 -1.86 14.29
C ARG A 77 7.49 -0.89 13.25
N LEU A 78 6.17 -0.79 13.19
CA LEU A 78 5.45 0.18 12.35
C LEU A 78 5.80 1.61 12.78
N LYS A 79 5.70 1.98 14.05
CA LYS A 79 6.02 3.35 14.47
C LYS A 79 7.46 3.75 14.13
N ARG A 80 8.40 2.83 14.28
CA ARG A 80 9.82 3.08 14.00
C ARG A 80 10.10 3.28 12.50
N ASP A 81 9.61 2.38 11.65
CA ASP A 81 9.99 2.35 10.23
C ASP A 81 8.96 3.09 9.35
N LEU A 82 7.71 3.15 9.78
CA LEU A 82 6.59 3.71 9.03
C LEU A 82 6.51 5.24 9.16
N ILE A 83 6.81 5.85 10.32
CA ILE A 83 6.72 7.32 10.48
C ILE A 83 7.67 8.08 9.52
N PRO A 84 8.96 7.71 9.39
CA PRO A 84 9.88 8.35 8.44
C PRO A 84 9.42 8.14 6.99
N THR A 85 8.93 6.94 6.71
CA THR A 85 8.45 6.52 5.39
C THR A 85 7.16 7.23 5.00
N LEU A 86 6.20 7.40 5.92
CA LEU A 86 4.94 8.12 5.71
C LEU A 86 5.18 9.60 5.44
N LYS A 87 6.08 10.21 6.20
CA LYS A 87 6.42 11.63 6.01
C LYS A 87 7.05 11.86 4.64
N SER A 88 7.94 10.96 4.20
CA SER A 88 8.54 10.99 2.86
C SER A 88 7.49 10.72 1.77
N GLY A 89 6.57 9.78 2.02
CA GLY A 89 5.54 9.35 1.08
C GLY A 89 4.47 10.42 0.88
N LEU A 90 4.10 11.15 1.94
CA LEU A 90 3.13 12.25 1.89
C LEU A 90 3.56 13.39 0.96
N VAL A 91 4.86 13.53 0.65
CA VAL A 91 5.35 14.52 -0.31
C VAL A 91 5.58 13.89 -1.68
N TYR A 92 6.11 12.67 -1.71
CA TYR A 92 6.42 11.94 -2.93
C TYR A 92 5.17 11.62 -3.76
N TRP A 93 4.15 11.02 -3.13
CA TRP A 93 2.96 10.55 -3.84
C TRP A 93 2.15 11.69 -4.46
N PRO A 94 1.87 12.82 -3.79
CA PRO A 94 1.16 13.93 -4.42
C PRO A 94 1.90 14.54 -5.62
N MET A 95 3.23 14.55 -5.59
CA MET A 95 4.03 15.04 -6.72
C MET A 95 3.96 14.06 -7.91
N CYS A 96 4.10 12.76 -7.65
CA CYS A 96 3.97 11.71 -8.66
C CYS A 96 2.56 11.67 -9.26
N ASP A 97 1.53 11.78 -8.43
CA ASP A 97 0.13 11.79 -8.85
C ASP A 97 -0.19 13.05 -9.65
N PHE A 98 0.33 14.21 -9.26
CA PHE A 98 0.19 15.44 -10.04
C PHE A 98 0.77 15.27 -11.44
N ILE A 99 1.99 14.73 -11.56
CA ILE A 99 2.63 14.49 -12.86
C ILE A 99 1.83 13.48 -13.69
N THR A 100 1.40 12.39 -13.06
CA THR A 100 0.69 11.29 -13.72
C THR A 100 -0.69 11.72 -14.21
N PHE A 101 -1.48 12.41 -13.38
CA PHE A 101 -2.83 12.82 -13.78
C PHE A 101 -2.85 14.07 -14.67
N ARG A 102 -1.85 14.95 -14.58
CA ARG A 102 -1.81 16.20 -15.37
C ARG A 102 -1.23 16.02 -16.77
N PHE A 103 -0.21 15.18 -16.93
CA PHE A 103 0.58 15.08 -18.16
C PHE A 103 0.46 13.74 -18.89
N ILE A 104 0.00 12.67 -18.23
CA ILE A 104 -0.04 11.32 -18.82
C ILE A 104 -1.48 10.94 -19.18
N PRO A 105 -1.76 10.51 -20.42
CA PRO A 105 -3.09 10.05 -20.82
C PRO A 105 -3.48 8.76 -20.08
N VAL A 106 -4.78 8.57 -19.83
CA VAL A 106 -5.34 7.53 -18.95
C VAL A 106 -4.79 6.12 -19.18
N HIS A 107 -4.49 5.76 -20.43
CA HIS A 107 -3.96 4.43 -20.76
C HIS A 107 -2.49 4.22 -20.33
N LEU A 108 -1.70 5.28 -20.17
CA LEU A 108 -0.30 5.22 -19.72
C LEU A 108 -0.12 5.53 -18.23
N GLN A 109 -1.16 6.04 -17.56
CA GLN A 109 -1.12 6.35 -16.13
C GLN A 109 -0.72 5.14 -15.25
N PRO A 110 -1.21 3.91 -15.51
CA PRO A 110 -0.76 2.74 -14.75
C PRO A 110 0.74 2.46 -14.93
N LEU A 111 1.28 2.62 -16.13
CA LEU A 111 2.70 2.37 -16.40
C LEU A 111 3.60 3.37 -15.65
N VAL A 112 3.23 4.64 -15.68
CA VAL A 112 3.97 5.72 -15.00
C VAL A 112 3.85 5.60 -13.48
N SER A 113 2.66 5.32 -12.97
CA SER A 113 2.43 5.06 -11.55
C SER A 113 3.22 3.84 -11.05
N ASN A 114 3.30 2.76 -11.84
CA ASN A 114 4.15 1.60 -11.53
C ASN A 114 5.64 1.97 -11.54
N SER A 115 6.08 2.83 -12.46
CA SER A 115 7.46 3.31 -12.50
C SER A 115 7.81 4.12 -11.24
N PHE A 116 6.93 5.02 -10.81
CA PHE A 116 7.10 5.74 -9.53
C PHE A 116 7.01 4.82 -8.32
N SER A 117 6.20 3.77 -8.36
CA SER A 117 6.14 2.75 -7.30
C SER A 117 7.44 1.95 -7.20
N PHE A 118 8.07 1.65 -8.34
CA PHE A 118 9.36 0.99 -8.38
C PHE A 118 10.46 1.87 -7.76
N LEU A 119 10.51 3.15 -8.14
CA LEU A 119 11.43 4.13 -7.54
C LEU A 119 11.20 4.29 -6.03
N TRP A 120 9.94 4.32 -5.60
CA TRP A 120 9.58 4.34 -4.19
C TRP A 120 10.08 3.09 -3.45
N THR A 121 9.97 1.92 -4.08
CA THR A 121 10.45 0.65 -3.52
C THR A 121 11.96 0.63 -3.34
N ILE A 122 12.71 1.21 -4.29
CA ILE A 122 14.16 1.38 -4.15
C ILE A 122 14.46 2.33 -2.98
N TYR A 123 13.76 3.47 -2.89
CA TYR A 123 13.97 4.46 -1.82
C TYR A 123 13.74 3.86 -0.43
N ILE A 124 12.62 3.17 -0.20
CA ILE A 124 12.32 2.56 1.10
C ILE A 124 13.31 1.44 1.44
N THR A 125 13.75 0.66 0.46
CA THR A 125 14.74 -0.41 0.66
C THR A 125 16.09 0.17 1.05
N TYR A 126 16.49 1.25 0.39
CA TYR A 126 17.70 1.99 0.71
C TYR A 126 17.64 2.59 2.12
N MET A 127 16.56 3.30 2.46
CA MET A 127 16.37 3.89 3.79
C MET A 127 16.36 2.82 4.90
N ALA A 128 15.70 1.68 4.67
CA ALA A 128 15.71 0.57 5.59
C ALA A 128 17.11 -0.02 5.79
N SER A 129 17.92 -0.10 4.73
CA SER A 129 19.32 -0.57 4.81
C SER A 129 20.21 0.38 5.62
N LEU A 130 20.03 1.70 5.47
CA LEU A 130 20.75 2.71 6.24
C LEU A 130 20.40 2.66 7.73
N GLN A 131 19.11 2.49 8.04
CA GLN A 131 18.66 2.37 9.42
C GLN A 131 19.22 1.11 10.10
N LYS A 132 19.34 -0.01 9.37
CA LYS A 132 19.98 -1.23 9.87
C LYS A 132 21.47 -1.00 10.18
N ALA A 133 22.19 -0.33 9.28
CA ALA A 133 23.61 -0.02 9.47
C ALA A 133 23.87 0.94 10.65
N GLY A 134 22.96 1.88 10.90
CA GLY A 134 23.05 2.79 12.05
C GLY A 134 22.83 2.08 13.40
N VAL A 135 21.90 1.13 13.45
CA VAL A 135 21.65 0.33 14.66
C VAL A 135 22.84 -0.58 14.98
N GLU A 136 23.44 -1.24 13.97
CA GLU A 136 24.61 -2.11 14.16
C GLU A 136 25.82 -1.35 14.75
N ARG A 137 26.06 -0.11 14.31
CA ARG A 137 27.14 0.73 14.86
C ARG A 137 26.91 1.10 16.33
N ILE A 138 25.69 1.48 16.71
CA ILE A 138 25.38 1.87 18.11
C ILE A 138 25.49 0.68 19.08
N SER A 139 25.31 -0.56 18.60
CA SER A 139 25.43 -1.77 19.42
C SER A 139 26.87 -2.30 19.58
N THR A 140 27.85 -1.73 18.85
CA THR A 140 29.26 -2.17 18.91
C THR A 140 30.18 -1.21 19.70
N ASP A 141 29.65 -0.07 20.14
CA ASP A 141 30.28 0.89 21.06
C ASP A 141 29.69 0.75 22.48
#